data_AF-A0A7S4NAT8-F1
#
_entry.id   AF-A0A7S4NAT8-F1
#
_cell.length_a   1.000
_cell.length_b   1.000
_cell.length_c   1.000
_cell.angle_alpha   90.00
_cell.angle_beta   90.00
_cell.angle_gamma   90.00
#
_symmetry.space_group_name_H-M   'P 1'
#
loop_
_entity.id
_entity.type
_entity.pdbx_description
1 polymer ?
#
loop_
_entity_poly.entity_id
_entity_poly.type
_entity_poly.pdbx_seq_one_letter_code
_entity_poly.pdbx_strand_id
1 'polypeptide(L)'
;NVLVSRSHALWAMEVCGEGFRLPIGECAEVIGNVTDLYRQWIFDPKKRPSPIQNEYQFFLQRILKHFSLLFSMRSESVVEVHSRLCSAILSIFQQIPMISAKKLGDVSEETWEVILKLLVAMGDSLFLAPKGPSSLGNNLCKQMLRVLFECW
;
A
#
# COMPACT_ATOMS: atom_id res chain seq x y z
N ASN A 1 -24.18 2.65 -4.85
CA ASN A 1 -22.81 2.12 -5.07
C ASN A 1 -22.50 2.20 -6.55
N VAL A 2 -21.47 2.96 -6.95
CA VAL A 2 -21.10 3.15 -8.37
C VAL A 2 -20.36 1.92 -8.93
N LEU A 3 -19.62 1.21 -8.08
CA LEU A 3 -18.90 -0.02 -8.45
C LEU A 3 -19.80 -1.24 -8.22
N VAL A 4 -20.60 -1.58 -9.23
CA VAL A 4 -21.60 -2.67 -9.15
C VAL A 4 -21.11 -4.03 -9.66
N SER A 5 -20.03 -4.06 -10.45
CA SER A 5 -19.52 -5.28 -11.08
C SER A 5 -18.01 -5.40 -10.91
N ARG A 6 -17.48 -6.62 -11.10
CA ARG A 6 -16.04 -6.87 -11.08
C ARG A 6 -15.29 -5.97 -12.07
N SER A 7 -15.81 -5.82 -13.28
CA SER A 7 -15.18 -4.99 -14.32
C SER A 7 -15.10 -3.52 -13.93
N HIS A 8 -16.16 -2.98 -13.31
CA HIS A 8 -16.12 -1.61 -12.79
C HIS A 8 -15.05 -1.44 -11.71
N ALA A 9 -14.93 -2.40 -10.78
CA ALA A 9 -13.92 -2.36 -9.73
C ALA A 9 -12.50 -2.45 -10.31
N LEU A 10 -12.26 -3.35 -11.28
CA LEU A 10 -10.97 -3.49 -11.96
C LEU A 10 -10.56 -2.21 -12.68
N TRP A 11 -11.46 -1.62 -13.45
CA TRP A 11 -11.21 -0.36 -14.15
C TRP A 11 -10.90 0.78 -13.18
N ALA A 12 -11.68 0.94 -12.11
CA ALA A 12 -11.40 1.96 -11.10
C ALA A 12 -10.03 1.76 -10.42
N MET A 13 -9.64 0.49 -10.22
CA MET A 13 -8.33 0.16 -9.65
C MET A 13 -7.16 0.40 -10.61
N GLU A 14 -7.36 0.39 -11.93
CA GLU A 14 -6.33 0.81 -12.88
C GLU A 14 -5.99 2.28 -12.68
N VAL A 15 -7.01 3.14 -12.61
CA VAL A 15 -6.84 4.58 -12.32
C VAL A 15 -6.15 4.80 -10.96
N CYS A 16 -6.60 4.09 -9.93
CA CYS A 16 -5.99 4.19 -8.61
C CYS A 16 -4.54 3.68 -8.58
N GLY A 17 -4.24 2.60 -9.33
CA GLY A 17 -2.87 2.08 -9.46
C GLY A 17 -1.92 3.10 -10.10
N GLU A 18 -2.37 3.75 -11.18
CA GLU A 18 -1.63 4.84 -11.83
C GLU A 18 -1.45 6.06 -10.93
N GLY A 19 -2.38 6.30 -10.00
CA GLY A 19 -2.26 7.34 -8.96
C GLY A 19 -0.94 7.27 -8.18
N PHE A 20 -0.44 6.07 -7.86
CA PHE A 20 0.83 5.90 -7.14
C PHE A 20 2.08 6.16 -7.99
N ARG A 21 1.93 6.30 -9.31
CA ARG A 21 3.03 6.63 -10.23
C ARG A 21 3.17 8.13 -10.47
N LEU A 22 2.15 8.92 -10.13
CA LEU A 22 2.12 10.37 -10.36
C LEU A 22 3.31 11.12 -9.73
N PRO A 23 3.70 12.28 -10.29
CA PRO A 23 4.73 13.13 -9.70
C PRO A 23 4.32 13.61 -8.29
N ILE A 24 5.10 13.22 -7.27
CA ILE A 24 4.77 13.52 -5.87
C ILE A 24 4.68 15.03 -5.61
N GLY A 25 5.55 15.84 -6.24
CA GLY A 25 5.60 17.28 -6.02
C GLY A 25 4.30 18.02 -6.35
N GLU A 26 3.55 17.53 -7.34
CA GLU A 26 2.31 18.16 -7.82
C GLU A 26 1.07 17.40 -7.35
N CYS A 27 1.17 16.09 -7.16
CA CYS A 27 0.03 15.21 -6.96
C CYS A 27 0.00 14.51 -5.58
N ALA A 28 0.74 15.03 -4.58
CA ALA A 28 0.77 14.44 -3.24
C ALA A 28 -0.62 14.22 -2.62
N GLU A 29 -1.54 15.18 -2.81
CA GLU A 29 -2.92 15.07 -2.31
C GLU A 29 -3.68 13.92 -2.99
N VAL A 30 -3.53 13.77 -4.31
CA VAL A 30 -4.14 12.68 -5.07
C VAL A 30 -3.63 11.32 -4.59
N ILE A 31 -2.32 11.19 -4.39
CA ILE A 31 -1.72 9.97 -3.86
C ILE A 31 -2.26 9.65 -2.46
N GLY A 32 -2.37 10.67 -1.60
CA GLY A 32 -2.98 10.55 -0.28
C GLY A 32 -4.43 10.06 -0.34
N ASN A 33 -5.25 10.69 -1.18
CA ASN A 33 -6.67 10.35 -1.35
C ASN A 33 -6.87 8.92 -1.85
N VAL A 34 -6.05 8.46 -2.81
CA VAL A 34 -6.09 7.06 -3.27
C VAL A 34 -5.63 6.10 -2.16
N THR A 35 -4.62 6.50 -1.38
CA THR A 35 -4.15 5.72 -0.22
C THR A 35 -5.27 5.52 0.81
N ASP A 36 -5.99 6.59 1.14
CA ASP A 36 -7.09 6.56 2.08
C ASP A 36 -8.30 5.76 1.56
N LEU A 37 -8.61 5.86 0.27
CA LEU A 37 -9.64 5.06 -0.38
C LEU A 37 -9.33 3.56 -0.25
N TYR A 38 -8.11 3.15 -0.59
CA TYR A 38 -7.67 1.77 -0.46
C TYR A 38 -7.63 1.32 1.00
N ARG A 39 -7.16 2.16 1.92
CA ARG A 39 -7.23 1.90 3.36
C ARG A 39 -8.67 1.62 3.79
N GLN A 40 -9.61 2.46 3.39
CA GLN A 40 -11.03 2.28 3.70
C GLN A 40 -11.57 0.96 3.15
N TRP A 41 -11.23 0.59 1.91
CA TRP A 41 -11.65 -0.69 1.36
C TRP A 41 -11.02 -1.89 2.08
N ILE A 42 -9.80 -1.79 2.59
CA ILE A 42 -9.17 -2.86 3.37
C ILE A 42 -9.85 -3.00 4.74
N PHE A 43 -10.01 -1.91 5.49
CA PHE A 43 -10.39 -1.99 6.91
C PHE A 43 -11.88 -1.78 7.21
N ASP A 44 -12.68 -1.26 6.29
CA ASP A 44 -14.10 -0.96 6.51
C ASP A 44 -15.00 -1.72 5.52
N PRO A 45 -15.49 -2.92 5.90
CA PRO A 45 -16.39 -3.72 5.07
C PRO A 45 -17.69 -3.00 4.69
N LYS A 46 -18.17 -2.03 5.47
CA LYS A 46 -19.42 -1.30 5.18
C LYS A 46 -19.25 -0.31 4.04
N LYS A 47 -18.05 0.23 3.88
CA LYS A 47 -17.70 1.19 2.83
C LYS A 47 -17.01 0.52 1.63
N ARG A 48 -16.74 -0.77 1.71
CA ARG A 48 -16.17 -1.59 0.65
C ARG A 48 -17.22 -1.86 -0.45
N PRO A 49 -16.89 -1.63 -1.72
CA PRO A 49 -17.75 -2.04 -2.84
C PRO A 49 -18.05 -3.54 -2.85
N SER A 50 -19.25 -3.94 -3.27
CA SER A 50 -19.65 -5.35 -3.28
C SER A 50 -18.75 -6.27 -4.12
N PRO A 51 -18.22 -5.87 -5.31
CA PRO A 51 -17.31 -6.74 -6.04
C PRO A 51 -16.00 -7.00 -5.27
N ILE A 52 -15.52 -6.00 -4.53
CA ILE A 52 -14.32 -6.09 -3.71
C ILE A 52 -14.58 -6.94 -2.48
N GLN A 53 -15.77 -6.83 -1.87
CA GLN A 53 -16.18 -7.70 -0.76
C GLN A 53 -16.26 -9.18 -1.18
N ASN A 54 -16.84 -9.46 -2.34
CA ASN A 54 -17.05 -10.82 -2.83
C ASN A 54 -15.74 -11.54 -3.18
N GLU A 55 -14.73 -10.80 -3.62
CA GLU A 55 -13.42 -11.35 -4.03
C GLU A 55 -12.27 -10.68 -3.26
N TYR A 56 -12.43 -10.59 -1.94
CA TYR A 56 -11.58 -9.78 -1.09
C TYR A 56 -10.09 -10.09 -1.21
N GLN A 57 -9.69 -11.37 -1.22
CA GLN A 57 -8.26 -11.75 -1.32
C GLN A 57 -7.63 -11.26 -2.63
N PHE A 58 -8.33 -11.44 -3.76
CA PHE A 58 -7.85 -11.02 -5.08
C PHE A 58 -7.63 -9.50 -5.12
N PHE A 59 -8.62 -8.73 -4.65
CA PHE A 59 -8.53 -7.29 -4.66
C PHE A 59 -7.56 -6.73 -3.62
N LEU A 60 -7.45 -7.37 -2.45
CA LEU A 60 -6.46 -7.04 -1.43
C LEU A 60 -5.05 -7.17 -2.00
N GLN A 61 -4.70 -8.32 -2.60
CA GLN A 61 -3.39 -8.50 -3.23
C GLN A 61 -3.10 -7.43 -4.29
N ARG A 62 -4.12 -7.02 -5.07
CA ARG A 62 -3.97 -5.98 -6.09
C ARG A 62 -3.75 -4.60 -5.47
N ILE A 63 -4.47 -4.24 -4.41
CA ILE A 63 -4.24 -3.00 -3.64
C ILE A 63 -2.81 -2.96 -3.11
N LEU A 64 -2.33 -4.05 -2.50
CA LEU A 64 -1.00 -4.12 -1.92
C LEU A 64 0.11 -3.97 -2.97
N LYS A 65 -0.08 -4.57 -4.15
CA LYS A 65 0.82 -4.39 -5.30
C LYS A 65 0.82 -2.96 -5.84
N HIS A 66 -0.30 -2.25 -5.76
CA HIS A 66 -0.33 -0.84 -6.14
C HIS A 66 0.41 0.05 -5.14
N PHE A 67 0.28 -0.22 -3.84
CA PHE A 67 1.02 0.49 -2.81
C PHE A 67 2.54 0.40 -3.00
N SER A 68 3.07 -0.76 -3.39
CA SER A 68 4.51 -0.92 -3.60
C SER A 68 5.07 -0.05 -4.73
N LEU A 69 4.23 0.43 -5.67
CA LEU A 69 4.66 1.35 -6.74
C LEU A 69 5.21 2.67 -6.19
N LEU A 70 4.74 3.10 -5.01
CA LEU A 70 5.20 4.33 -4.39
C LEU A 70 6.64 4.21 -3.87
N PHE A 71 7.16 3.01 -3.61
CA PHE A 71 8.51 2.78 -3.09
C PHE A 71 9.61 2.83 -4.16
N SER A 72 9.24 3.15 -5.40
CA SER A 72 10.19 3.46 -6.47
C SER A 72 11.01 4.72 -6.14
N MET A 73 12.26 4.79 -6.64
CA MET A 73 13.09 5.97 -6.47
C MET A 73 12.44 7.21 -7.10
N ARG A 74 12.45 8.33 -6.36
CA ARG A 74 11.91 9.63 -6.79
C ARG A 74 12.96 10.72 -6.58
N SER A 75 12.63 11.94 -6.99
CA SER A 75 13.49 13.11 -6.79
C SER A 75 13.76 13.35 -5.30
N GLU A 76 14.99 13.71 -4.95
CA GLU A 76 15.37 14.08 -3.58
C GLU A 76 14.62 15.33 -3.09
N SER A 77 14.19 16.21 -4.00
CA SER A 77 13.44 17.43 -3.68
C SER A 77 12.09 17.19 -2.99
N VAL A 78 11.53 15.98 -3.12
CA VAL A 78 10.22 15.60 -2.55
C VAL A 78 10.35 14.55 -1.44
N VAL A 79 11.57 14.30 -0.95
CA VAL A 79 11.86 13.15 -0.07
C VAL A 79 11.07 13.17 1.24
N GLU A 80 10.79 14.35 1.80
CA GLU A 80 9.99 14.49 3.02
C GLU A 80 8.53 14.06 2.79
N VAL A 81 7.90 14.57 1.73
CA VAL A 81 6.52 14.22 1.36
C VAL A 81 6.43 12.75 0.96
N HIS A 82 7.41 12.27 0.20
CA HIS A 82 7.52 10.87 -0.20
C HIS A 82 7.63 9.94 1.02
N SER A 83 8.47 10.29 1.99
CA SER A 83 8.62 9.54 3.24
C SER A 83 7.29 9.46 4.00
N ARG A 84 6.56 10.57 4.13
CA ARG A 84 5.25 10.59 4.79
C ARG A 84 4.24 9.67 4.11
N LEU A 85 4.15 9.71 2.78
CA LEU A 85 3.21 8.87 2.03
C LEU A 85 3.57 7.37 2.13
N CYS A 86 4.86 7.02 1.97
CA CYS A 86 5.32 5.64 2.16
C CYS A 86 5.12 5.16 3.61
N SER A 87 5.34 6.04 4.59
CA SER A 87 5.10 5.73 6.01
C SER A 87 3.63 5.40 6.28
N ALA A 88 2.70 6.15 5.65
CA ALA A 88 1.27 5.86 5.74
C ALA A 88 0.92 4.47 5.17
N ILE A 89 1.56 4.08 4.06
CA ILE A 89 1.42 2.74 3.49
C ILE A 89 1.98 1.67 4.44
N LEU A 90 3.18 1.87 5.01
CA LEU A 90 3.74 0.91 5.98
C LEU A 90 2.82 0.73 7.20
N SER A 91 2.20 1.80 7.69
CA SER A 91 1.19 1.71 8.74
C SER A 91 -0.06 0.92 8.34
N ILE A 92 -0.43 0.89 7.06
CA ILE A 92 -1.49 0.01 6.55
C ILE A 92 -1.04 -1.45 6.61
N PHE A 93 0.16 -1.77 6.10
CA PHE A 93 0.71 -3.13 6.18
C PHE A 93 0.78 -3.63 7.63
N GLN A 94 1.19 -2.77 8.57
CA GLN A 94 1.25 -3.09 10.00
C GLN A 94 -0.11 -3.45 10.62
N GLN A 95 -1.21 -2.90 10.08
CA GLN A 95 -2.56 -3.15 10.59
C GLN A 95 -3.18 -4.44 10.02
N ILE A 96 -2.69 -4.96 8.89
CA ILE A 96 -3.26 -6.16 8.25
C ILE A 96 -3.23 -7.40 9.15
N PRO A 97 -2.12 -7.74 9.84
CA PRO A 97 -2.08 -8.91 10.74
C PRO A 97 -3.13 -8.82 11.86
N MET A 98 -3.42 -7.61 12.32
CA MET A 98 -4.43 -7.37 13.37
C MET A 98 -5.85 -7.65 12.89
N ILE A 99 -6.12 -7.53 11.58
CA ILE A 99 -7.42 -7.91 11.00
C ILE A 99 -7.57 -9.44 10.99
N SER A 100 -6.52 -10.13 10.56
CA SER A 100 -6.48 -11.60 10.49
C SER A 100 -6.75 -12.22 11.87
N ALA A 101 -6.13 -11.67 12.92
CA ALA A 101 -6.37 -12.12 14.29
C ALA A 101 -7.80 -11.87 14.81
N LYS A 102 -8.53 -10.91 14.21
CA LYS A 102 -9.87 -10.50 14.64
C LYS A 102 -11.01 -11.08 13.79
N LYS A 103 -10.73 -12.02 12.87
CA LYS A 103 -11.73 -12.68 11.98
C LYS A 103 -12.57 -11.73 11.12
N LEU A 104 -12.11 -10.50 10.82
CA LEU A 104 -12.83 -9.57 9.92
C LEU A 104 -12.69 -9.96 8.43
N GLY A 105 -11.96 -11.05 8.17
CA GLY A 105 -11.63 -11.62 6.86
C GLY A 105 -10.26 -12.27 6.99
N ASP A 106 -10.20 -13.60 7.04
CA ASP A 106 -8.93 -14.32 7.15
C ASP A 106 -8.08 -14.01 5.92
N VAL A 107 -6.87 -13.48 6.13
CA VAL A 107 -5.88 -13.33 5.05
C VAL A 107 -5.42 -14.72 4.65
N SER A 108 -5.58 -15.08 3.38
CA SER A 108 -5.18 -16.41 2.91
C SER A 108 -3.66 -16.56 2.90
N GLU A 109 -3.16 -17.79 2.92
CA GLU A 109 -1.73 -18.08 2.84
C GLU A 109 -1.11 -17.45 1.59
N GLU A 110 -1.80 -17.52 0.44
CA GLU A 110 -1.33 -16.92 -0.81
C GLU A 110 -1.23 -15.39 -0.71
N THR A 111 -2.18 -14.74 -0.05
CA THR A 111 -2.13 -13.30 0.18
C THR A 111 -1.01 -12.94 1.15
N TRP A 112 -0.74 -13.80 2.13
CA TRP A 112 0.36 -13.61 3.07
C TRP A 112 1.71 -13.69 2.38
N GLU A 113 1.91 -14.66 1.49
CA GLU A 113 3.11 -14.70 0.66
C GLU A 113 3.29 -13.42 -0.16
N VAL A 114 2.21 -12.89 -0.74
CA VAL A 114 2.25 -11.63 -1.49
C VAL A 114 2.68 -10.48 -0.58
N ILE A 115 2.15 -10.40 0.65
CA ILE A 115 2.53 -9.39 1.63
C ILE A 115 4.04 -9.47 1.94
N LEU A 116 4.55 -10.66 2.25
CA LEU A 116 5.97 -10.86 2.57
C LEU A 116 6.87 -10.51 1.39
N LYS A 117 6.53 -10.97 0.17
CA LYS A 117 7.27 -10.65 -1.06
C LYS A 117 7.31 -9.14 -1.31
N LEU A 118 6.19 -8.44 -1.11
CA LEU A 118 6.12 -6.99 -1.26
C LEU A 118 6.92 -6.25 -0.19
N LEU A 119 6.85 -6.68 1.07
CA LEU A 119 7.65 -6.09 2.14
C LEU A 119 9.14 -6.22 1.83
N VAL A 120 9.62 -7.41 1.48
CA VAL A 120 11.03 -7.60 1.10
C VAL A 120 11.41 -6.69 -0.08
N ALA A 121 10.62 -6.66 -1.16
CA ALA A 121 10.90 -5.85 -2.34
C ALA A 121 10.92 -4.33 -2.06
N MET A 122 9.99 -3.83 -1.23
CA MET A 122 9.97 -2.43 -0.79
C MET A 122 11.19 -2.12 0.09
N GLY A 123 11.57 -3.05 0.97
CA GLY A 123 12.79 -2.97 1.76
C GLY A 123 14.03 -2.85 0.89
N ASP A 124 14.20 -3.76 -0.07
CA ASP A 124 15.33 -3.73 -1.02
C ASP A 124 15.41 -2.40 -1.77
N SER A 125 14.27 -1.88 -2.22
CA SER A 125 14.20 -0.58 -2.90
C SER A 125 14.69 0.57 -2.00
N LEU A 126 14.37 0.53 -0.69
CA LEU A 126 14.83 1.51 0.29
C LEU A 126 16.33 1.35 0.62
N PHE A 127 16.84 0.12 0.68
CA PHE A 127 18.23 -0.16 1.01
C PHE A 127 19.20 0.12 -0.13
N LEU A 128 18.74 -0.03 -1.37
CA LEU A 128 19.51 0.28 -2.59
C LEU A 128 19.46 1.77 -2.95
N ALA A 129 18.57 2.55 -2.33
CA ALA A 129 18.49 3.99 -2.57
C ALA A 129 19.79 4.72 -2.17
N PRO A 130 20.16 5.80 -2.87
CA PRO A 130 21.36 6.58 -2.56
C PRO A 130 21.43 6.97 -1.08
N LYS A 131 22.61 6.76 -0.47
CA LYS A 131 22.84 7.05 0.95
C LYS A 131 23.18 8.53 1.12
N GLY A 132 22.18 9.32 1.50
CA GLY A 132 22.32 10.71 1.93
C GLY A 132 21.64 10.94 3.28
N PRO A 133 22.01 11.98 4.04
CA PRO A 133 21.44 12.24 5.37
C PRO A 133 19.92 12.44 5.36
N SER A 134 19.35 12.85 4.22
CA SER A 134 17.90 13.03 4.02
C SER A 134 17.31 12.02 3.04
N SER A 135 17.89 10.82 2.90
CA SER A 135 17.37 9.81 1.98
C SER A 135 16.08 9.16 2.50
N LEU A 136 15.24 8.72 1.56
CA LEU A 136 14.01 7.98 1.83
C LEU A 136 14.28 6.72 2.69
N GLY A 137 15.39 6.03 2.40
CA GLY A 137 15.82 4.84 3.14
C GLY A 137 16.08 5.13 4.62
N ASN A 138 16.77 6.23 4.93
CA ASN A 138 17.04 6.60 6.33
C ASN A 138 15.77 6.94 7.11
N ASN A 139 14.81 7.60 6.46
CA ASN A 139 13.55 7.99 7.09
C ASN A 139 12.64 6.79 7.40
N LEU A 140 12.69 5.73 6.56
CA LEU A 140 11.72 4.63 6.62
C LEU A 140 12.30 3.30 7.12
N CYS A 141 13.61 3.09 7.09
CA CYS A 141 14.25 1.82 7.42
C CYS A 141 13.77 1.23 8.76
N LYS A 142 13.71 2.05 9.82
CA LYS A 142 13.26 1.59 11.14
C LYS A 142 11.81 1.11 11.12
N GLN A 143 10.91 1.84 10.45
CA GLN A 143 9.51 1.44 10.32
C GLN A 143 9.38 0.18 9.44
N MET A 144 10.11 0.13 8.34
CA MET A 144 10.12 -0.98 7.39
C MET A 144 10.50 -2.30 8.08
N LEU A 145 11.63 -2.31 8.81
CA LEU A 145 12.10 -3.48 9.56
C LEU A 145 11.09 -3.90 10.61
N ARG A 146 10.51 -2.93 11.34
CA ARG A 146 9.48 -3.22 12.34
C ARG A 146 8.28 -3.93 11.72
N VAL A 147 7.75 -3.41 10.61
CA VAL A 147 6.59 -4.03 9.92
C VAL A 147 6.94 -5.43 9.42
N LEU A 148 8.14 -5.61 8.86
CA LEU A 148 8.61 -6.92 8.39
C LEU A 148 8.67 -7.95 9.52
N PHE A 149 9.25 -7.59 10.68
CA PHE A 149 9.31 -8.49 11.84
C PHE A 149 7.96 -8.76 12.50
N GLU A 150 7.04 -7.78 12.51
CA GLU A 150 5.68 -8.00 13.03
C GLU A 150 4.82 -8.89 12.09
N CYS A 151 5.21 -9.00 10.82
CA CYS A 151 4.57 -9.87 9.83
C CYS A 151 5.27 -11.22 9.63
N TRP A 152 6.33 -11.54 10.37
CA TRP A 152 7.02 -12.83 10.27
C TRP A 152 6.72 -13.69 11.49
#